data_AF-A0A1G6TRH6-F1
#
_entry.id   AF-A0A1G6TRH6-F1
#
_cell.length_a   1.000
_cell.length_b   1.000
_cell.length_c   1.000
_cell.angle_alpha   90.00
_cell.angle_beta   90.00
_cell.angle_gamma   90.00
#
_symmetry.space_group_name_H-M   'P 1'
#
loop_
_entity.id
_entity.type
_entity.pdbx_description
1 polymer ?
#
loop_
_entity_poly.entity_id
_entity_poly.type
_entity_poly.pdbx_seq_one_letter_code
_entity_poly.pdbx_strand_id
1 'polypeptide(L)'
;MKIAIIVIRSLLGLMFLWASAAYFLKLYPTPVMTGSIKTFNDGIAASVYLMPFVKIIELICAILLLAGRYVALALLALFPIMLNIVCYHAFLQPEALPLVGTLLIMLLFLAYTQRAKYAPLFTSK
;
A
#
# COMPACT_ATOMS: atom_id res chain seq x y z
N MET A 1 -5.96 23.43 -3.82
CA MET A 1 -5.34 22.10 -3.59
C MET A 1 -6.04 21.22 -2.53
N LYS A 2 -6.80 21.78 -1.58
CA LYS A 2 -7.43 20.99 -0.50
C LYS A 2 -8.36 19.86 -1.02
N ILE A 3 -9.16 20.13 -2.05
CA ILE A 3 -10.06 19.13 -2.65
C ILE A 3 -9.27 17.98 -3.27
N ALA A 4 -8.23 18.26 -4.06
CA ALA A 4 -7.37 17.24 -4.67
C ALA A 4 -6.72 16.32 -3.61
N ILE A 5 -6.25 16.89 -2.48
CA ILE A 5 -5.68 16.11 -1.38
C ILE A 5 -6.73 15.16 -0.79
N ILE A 6 -7.96 15.64 -0.56
CA ILE A 6 -9.05 14.81 -0.02
C ILE A 6 -9.40 13.70 -1.00
N VAL A 7 -9.55 14.01 -2.29
CA VAL A 7 -9.88 13.03 -3.32
C VAL A 7 -8.81 11.94 -3.42
N ILE A 8 -7.54 12.32 -3.57
CA ILE A 8 -6.44 11.34 -3.71
C ILE A 8 -6.29 10.51 -2.45
N ARG A 9 -6.40 11.13 -1.26
CA ARG A 9 -6.35 10.42 0.02
C ARG A 9 -7.49 9.42 0.17
N SER A 10 -8.72 9.82 -0.21
CA SER A 10 -9.87 8.94 -0.14
C SER A 10 -9.78 7.79 -1.14
N LEU A 11 -9.30 8.05 -2.37
CA LEU A 11 -9.06 7.00 -3.37
C LEU A 11 -8.02 6.00 -2.88
N LEU A 12 -6.86 6.48 -2.43
CA LEU A 12 -5.78 5.63 -1.92
C LEU A 12 -6.27 4.80 -0.72
N GLY A 13 -6.94 5.45 0.24
CA GLY A 13 -7.50 4.80 1.42
C GLY A 13 -8.55 3.73 1.05
N LEU A 14 -9.47 4.01 0.14
CA LEU A 14 -10.49 3.06 -0.30
C LEU A 14 -9.87 1.85 -1.01
N MET A 15 -8.84 2.06 -1.83
CA MET A 15 -8.18 0.97 -2.54
C MET A 15 -7.46 0.01 -1.58
N PHE A 16 -6.72 0.53 -0.59
CA PHE A 16 -6.10 -0.32 0.43
C PHE A 16 -7.12 -0.96 1.39
N LEU A 17 -8.20 -0.24 1.71
CA LEU A 17 -9.30 -0.79 2.52
C LEU A 17 -9.91 -1.99 1.81
N TRP A 18 -10.26 -1.84 0.52
CA TRP A 18 -10.81 -2.90 -0.30
C TRP A 18 -9.84 -4.06 -0.44
N ALA A 19 -8.58 -3.80 -0.76
CA ALA A 19 -7.55 -4.83 -0.91
C ALA A 19 -7.29 -5.63 0.39
N SER A 20 -7.49 -5.00 1.55
CA SER A 20 -7.36 -5.67 2.86
C SER A 20 -8.62 -6.44 3.22
N ALA A 21 -9.79 -5.81 3.09
CA ALA A 21 -11.07 -6.45 3.36
C ALA A 21 -11.30 -7.67 2.47
N ALA A 22 -10.99 -7.56 1.17
CA ALA A 22 -11.10 -8.67 0.22
C ALA A 22 -10.22 -9.87 0.59
N TYR A 23 -9.03 -9.63 1.15
CA TYR A 23 -8.15 -10.68 1.65
C TYR A 23 -8.75 -11.38 2.88
N PHE A 24 -9.15 -10.62 3.91
CA PHE A 24 -9.68 -11.22 5.14
C PHE A 24 -11.02 -11.92 4.95
N LEU A 25 -11.89 -11.37 4.08
CA LEU A 25 -13.18 -11.95 3.74
C LEU A 25 -13.08 -13.04 2.66
N LYS A 26 -11.87 -13.31 2.13
CA LYS A 26 -11.62 -14.30 1.07
C LYS A 26 -12.57 -14.13 -0.13
N LEU A 27 -12.78 -12.88 -0.57
CA LEU A 27 -13.78 -12.53 -1.59
C LEU A 27 -13.46 -13.03 -3.00
N TYR A 28 -12.19 -13.40 -3.24
CA TYR A 28 -11.74 -13.85 -4.55
C TYR A 28 -11.08 -15.23 -4.45
N PRO A 29 -11.36 -16.12 -5.42
CA PRO A 29 -10.62 -17.36 -5.53
C PRO A 29 -9.16 -17.04 -5.83
N THR A 30 -8.24 -17.81 -5.24
CA THR A 30 -6.81 -17.71 -5.55
C THR A 30 -6.62 -18.06 -7.03
N PRO A 31 -6.14 -17.12 -7.88
CA PRO A 31 -5.88 -17.41 -9.27
C PRO A 31 -4.80 -18.49 -9.38
N VAL A 32 -4.87 -19.30 -10.44
CA VAL A 32 -3.85 -20.31 -10.71
C VAL A 32 -2.57 -19.59 -11.11
N MET A 33 -1.61 -19.54 -10.18
CA MET A 33 -0.31 -18.90 -10.39
C MET A 33 0.66 -19.88 -11.04
N THR A 34 1.46 -19.40 -12.00
CA THR A 34 2.49 -20.20 -12.68
C THR A 34 3.86 -19.54 -12.59
N GLY A 35 4.92 -20.33 -12.77
CA GLY A 35 6.31 -19.84 -12.81
C GLY A 35 6.75 -19.12 -11.54
N SER A 36 7.57 -18.07 -11.71
CA SER A 36 8.19 -17.30 -10.62
C SER A 36 7.17 -16.64 -9.68
N ILE A 37 6.00 -16.28 -10.20
CA ILE A 37 4.89 -15.72 -9.40
C ILE A 37 4.43 -16.73 -8.34
N LYS A 38 4.28 -18.01 -8.73
CA LYS A 38 3.89 -19.07 -7.82
C LYS A 38 4.95 -19.26 -6.73
N THR A 39 6.22 -19.34 -7.09
CA THR A 39 7.32 -19.52 -6.11
C THR A 39 7.35 -18.40 -5.07
N PHE A 40 7.15 -17.14 -5.49
CA PHE A 40 7.09 -16.02 -4.56
C PHE A 40 5.88 -16.11 -3.62
N ASN A 41 4.69 -16.40 -4.17
CA ASN A 41 3.47 -16.50 -3.37
C ASN A 41 3.49 -17.71 -2.41
N ASP A 42 4.06 -18.85 -2.83
CA ASP A 42 4.29 -20.01 -1.98
C ASP A 42 5.26 -19.67 -0.85
N GLY A 43 6.31 -18.89 -1.11
CA GLY A 43 7.24 -18.40 -0.09
C GLY A 43 6.57 -17.47 0.93
N ILE A 44 5.71 -16.55 0.46
CA ILE A 44 4.88 -15.73 1.34
C ILE A 44 3.93 -16.60 2.17
N ALA A 45 3.27 -17.58 1.56
CA ALA A 45 2.37 -18.49 2.26
C ALA A 45 3.12 -19.32 3.32
N ALA A 46 4.33 -19.79 3.02
CA ALA A 46 5.17 -20.55 3.95
C ALA A 46 5.56 -19.75 5.19
N SER A 47 5.66 -18.42 5.09
CA SER A 47 5.93 -17.57 6.26
C SER A 47 4.77 -17.52 7.26
N VAL A 48 3.53 -17.85 6.85
CA VAL A 48 2.28 -17.80 7.63
C VAL A 48 1.88 -16.39 8.10
N TYR A 49 2.80 -15.60 8.65
CA TYR A 49 2.51 -14.31 9.26
C TYR A 49 2.61 -13.13 8.30
N LEU A 50 3.41 -13.22 7.22
CA LEU A 50 3.76 -12.04 6.41
C LEU A 50 2.54 -11.44 5.72
N MET A 51 1.73 -12.26 5.04
CA MET A 51 0.56 -11.76 4.33
C MET A 51 -0.51 -11.18 5.29
N PRO A 52 -0.90 -11.86 6.38
CA PRO A 52 -1.76 -11.25 7.40
C PRO A 52 -1.18 -9.95 7.98
N PHE A 53 0.13 -9.92 8.28
CA PHE A 53 0.79 -8.76 8.86
C PHE A 53 0.72 -7.54 7.94
N VAL A 54 1.10 -7.71 6.67
CA VAL A 54 1.01 -6.64 5.66
C VAL A 54 -0.44 -6.15 5.53
N LYS A 55 -1.41 -7.07 5.46
CA LYS A 55 -2.83 -6.72 5.30
C LYS A 55 -3.43 -6.02 6.52
N ILE A 56 -2.97 -6.33 7.74
CA ILE A 56 -3.35 -5.59 8.95
C ILE A 56 -2.82 -4.16 8.87
N ILE A 57 -1.56 -3.96 8.49
CA ILE A 57 -0.97 -2.62 8.38
C ILE A 57 -1.68 -1.81 7.28
N GLU A 58 -1.92 -2.42 6.12
CA GLU A 58 -2.69 -1.79 5.03
C GLU A 58 -4.08 -1.36 5.50
N LEU A 59 -4.78 -2.23 6.25
CA LEU A 59 -6.11 -1.95 6.78
C LEU A 59 -6.10 -0.77 7.76
N ILE A 60 -5.17 -0.77 8.73
CA ILE A 60 -5.05 0.30 9.71
C ILE A 60 -4.73 1.63 9.00
N CYS A 61 -3.76 1.61 8.08
CA CYS A 61 -3.38 2.82 7.34
C CYS A 61 -4.53 3.32 6.45
N ALA A 62 -5.28 2.43 5.80
CA ALA A 62 -6.45 2.79 5.02
C ALA A 62 -7.51 3.51 5.85
N ILE A 63 -7.83 2.99 7.05
CA ILE A 63 -8.77 3.61 7.98
C ILE A 63 -8.28 5.00 8.41
N LEU A 64 -6.99 5.12 8.74
CA LEU A 64 -6.37 6.40 9.12
C LEU A 64 -6.44 7.44 7.98
N LEU A 65 -6.13 7.03 6.74
CA LEU A 65 -6.24 7.87 5.56
C LEU A 65 -7.68 8.35 5.33
N LEU A 66 -8.66 7.46 5.42
CA LEU A 66 -10.08 7.80 5.22
C LEU A 66 -10.62 8.72 6.32
N ALA A 67 -10.28 8.44 7.58
CA ALA A 67 -10.60 9.30 8.72
C ALA A 67 -9.86 10.64 8.69
N GLY A 68 -8.83 10.77 7.85
CA GLY A 68 -7.99 11.96 7.79
C GLY A 68 -7.13 12.19 9.02
N ARG A 69 -6.92 11.14 9.83
CA ARG A 69 -6.13 11.19 11.06
C ARG A 69 -4.79 10.51 10.84
N TYR A 70 -3.73 11.04 11.46
CA TYR A 70 -2.38 10.48 11.36
C TYR A 70 -1.90 10.22 9.93
N VAL A 71 -2.33 11.06 8.96
CA VAL A 71 -2.08 10.86 7.52
C VAL A 71 -0.59 10.69 7.21
N ALA A 72 0.28 11.53 7.78
CA ALA A 72 1.73 11.44 7.58
C ALA A 72 2.30 10.10 8.09
N LEU A 73 1.83 9.61 9.24
CA LEU A 73 2.24 8.32 9.79
C LEU A 73 1.75 7.15 8.92
N ALA A 74 0.49 7.20 8.48
CA ALA A 74 -0.09 6.18 7.62
C ALA A 74 0.64 6.06 6.27
N LEU A 75 1.00 7.20 5.66
CA LEU A 75 1.77 7.22 4.42
C LEU A 75 3.21 6.69 4.62
N LEU A 76 3.83 7.02 5.75
CA LEU A 76 5.17 6.52 6.09
C LEU A 76 5.17 4.99 6.29
N ALA A 77 4.16 4.46 6.97
CA ALA A 77 4.00 3.02 7.18
C ALA A 77 3.64 2.27 5.89
N LEU A 78 2.82 2.87 5.01
CA LEU A 78 2.46 2.28 3.71
C LEU A 78 3.60 2.32 2.70
N PHE A 79 4.53 3.27 2.79
CA PHE A 79 5.59 3.46 1.81
C PHE A 79 6.43 2.20 1.52
N PRO A 80 7.01 1.49 2.52
CA PRO A 80 7.79 0.27 2.25
C PRO A 80 6.94 -0.87 1.67
N ILE A 81 5.67 -0.98 2.11
CA ILE A 81 4.73 -1.97 1.56
C ILE A 81 4.47 -1.66 0.08
N MET A 82 4.19 -0.40 -0.24
CA MET A 82 3.97 0.04 -1.62
C MET A 82 5.19 -0.15 -2.51
N LEU A 83 6.40 0.13 -2.01
CA LEU A 83 7.62 -0.17 -2.75
C LEU A 83 7.75 -1.66 -3.04
N ASN A 84 7.45 -2.53 -2.07
CA ASN A 84 7.48 -3.97 -2.30
C ASN A 84 6.47 -4.40 -3.37
N ILE A 85 5.24 -3.87 -3.34
CA ILE A 85 4.22 -4.14 -4.37
C ILE A 85 4.71 -3.67 -5.75
N VAL A 86 5.32 -2.50 -5.85
CA VAL A 86 5.89 -1.99 -7.12
C VAL A 86 7.00 -2.91 -7.62
N CYS A 87 7.93 -3.32 -6.76
CA CYS A 87 9.00 -4.25 -7.12
C CYS A 87 8.43 -5.59 -7.59
N TYR A 88 7.46 -6.16 -6.86
CA TYR A 88 6.79 -7.40 -7.27
C TYR A 88 6.22 -7.26 -8.69
N HIS A 89 5.50 -6.17 -9.00
CA HIS A 89 4.94 -5.98 -10.33
C HIS A 89 6.00 -5.67 -11.39
N ALA A 90 7.07 -4.95 -11.03
CA ALA A 90 8.16 -4.64 -11.97
C ALA A 90 8.92 -5.90 -12.42
N PHE A 91 9.10 -6.87 -11.54
CA PHE A 91 9.90 -8.07 -11.83
C PHE A 91 9.08 -9.32 -12.17
N LEU A 92 7.89 -9.48 -11.57
CA LEU A 92 7.12 -10.73 -11.67
C LEU A 92 5.82 -10.57 -12.48
N GLN A 93 5.17 -9.39 -12.43
CA GLN A 93 3.88 -9.17 -13.12
C GLN A 93 3.76 -7.76 -13.72
N PRO A 94 4.44 -7.49 -14.84
CA PRO A 94 4.53 -6.13 -15.42
C PRO A 94 3.19 -5.56 -15.90
N GLU A 95 2.21 -6.40 -16.19
CA GLU A 95 0.89 -5.99 -16.68
C GLU A 95 0.17 -5.02 -15.73
N ALA A 96 0.33 -5.21 -14.42
CA ALA A 96 -0.27 -4.34 -13.41
C ALA A 96 0.64 -3.19 -12.94
N LEU A 97 1.84 -3.06 -13.53
CA LEU A 97 2.78 -1.99 -13.21
C LEU A 97 2.19 -0.57 -13.40
N PRO A 98 1.41 -0.26 -14.46
CA PRO A 98 0.82 1.08 -14.61
C PRO A 98 -0.13 1.45 -13.47
N LEU A 99 -0.94 0.49 -13.01
CA LEU A 99 -1.87 0.68 -11.90
C LEU A 99 -1.10 0.94 -10.59
N VAL A 100 -0.15 0.08 -10.26
CA VAL A 100 0.62 0.19 -9.01
C VAL A 100 1.55 1.40 -9.03
N GLY A 101 2.11 1.75 -10.19
CA GLY A 101 2.89 2.98 -10.37
C GLY A 101 2.05 4.23 -10.12
N THR A 102 0.80 4.24 -10.57
CA THR A 102 -0.15 5.34 -10.28
C THR A 102 -0.43 5.45 -8.78
N LEU A 103 -0.62 4.33 -8.08
CA LEU A 103 -0.79 4.31 -6.62
C LEU A 103 0.45 4.85 -5.89
N LEU A 104 1.65 4.49 -6.35
CA LEU A 104 2.89 5.02 -5.78
C LEU A 104 2.98 6.54 -5.97
N ILE A 105 2.64 7.05 -7.15
CA ILE A 105 2.60 8.49 -7.42
C ILE A 105 1.60 9.19 -6.51
N MET A 106 0.40 8.62 -6.31
CA MET A 106 -0.60 9.16 -5.39
C MET A 106 -0.07 9.21 -3.94
N LEU A 107 0.58 8.14 -3.48
CA LEU A 107 1.19 8.08 -2.15
C LEU A 107 2.29 9.13 -1.99
N LEU A 108 3.19 9.24 -2.96
CA LEU A 108 4.29 10.22 -2.95
C LEU A 108 3.78 11.66 -3.01
N PHE A 109 2.75 11.92 -3.81
CA PHE A 109 2.08 13.22 -3.85
C PHE A 109 1.53 13.60 -2.48
N LEU A 110 0.79 12.70 -1.82
CA LEU A 110 0.28 12.95 -0.47
C LEU A 110 1.41 13.13 0.54
N ALA A 111 2.47 12.31 0.47
CA ALA A 111 3.63 12.44 1.34
C ALA A 111 4.30 13.81 1.16
N TYR A 112 4.45 14.28 -0.08
CA TYR A 112 4.99 15.61 -0.38
C TYR A 112 4.11 16.73 0.20
N THR A 113 2.78 16.59 0.18
CA THR A 113 1.88 17.58 0.83
C THR A 113 2.02 17.59 2.35
N GLN A 114 2.49 16.50 2.96
CA GLN A 114 2.75 16.39 4.40
C GLN A 114 4.22 16.64 4.76
N ARG A 115 5.08 17.06 3.81
CA ARG A 115 6.55 17.19 4.01
C ARG A 115 6.96 17.97 5.26
N ALA A 116 6.22 19.01 5.63
CA ALA A 116 6.51 19.81 6.81
C ALA A 116 6.43 18.99 8.11
N LYS A 117 5.58 17.95 8.14
CA LYS A 117 5.45 17.02 9.26
C LYS A 117 6.59 16.00 9.31
N TYR A 118 7.30 15.79 8.21
CA TYR A 118 8.48 14.92 8.18
C TYR A 118 9.76 15.66 8.54
N ALA A 119 9.77 17.00 8.58
CA ALA A 119 10.97 17.79 8.89
C ALA A 119 11.68 17.34 10.19
N PRO A 120 10.99 17.04 11.31
CA PRO A 120 11.64 16.57 12.53
C PRO A 120 12.33 15.20 12.40
N LEU A 121 12.00 14.40 11.37
CA LEU A 121 12.65 13.10 11.13
C LEU A 121 14.06 13.26 10.53
N PHE A 122 14.37 14.43 9.95
CA PHE A 122 15.63 14.71 9.26
C PHE A 122 16.52 15.69 10.01
N THR A 123 16.15 16.08 11.22
CA THR A 123 17.01 16.88 12.10
C THR A 123 17.96 15.95 12.85
N SER A 124 19.26 16.03 12.55
CA SER A 124 20.31 15.44 13.39
C SER A 124 20.40 16.20 14.70
N LYS A 125 20.72 15.48 15.78
CA LYS A 125 21.21 16.11 17.02
C LYS A 125 22.54 16.79 16.78
#